data_AF-A0AAD8E701-F1
#
_entry.id   AF-A0AAD8E701-F1
#
_cell.length_a   1.000
_cell.length_b   1.000
_cell.length_c   1.000
_cell.angle_alpha   90.00
_cell.angle_beta   90.00
_cell.angle_gamma   90.00
#
_symmetry.space_group_name_H-M   'P 1'
#
loop_
_entity.id
_entity.type
_entity.pdbx_description
1 polymer ?
#
loop_
_entity_poly.entity_id
_entity_poly.type
_entity_poly.pdbx_seq_one_letter_code
_entity_poly.pdbx_strand_id
1 'polypeptide(L)'
;LSNEELQRNVDFLIMANRYLAVENEVIQQYLSKLDPQLLIGIDQQTSQMTLLSIQRGMSPTSRRGTEEVSSIHSMVRASTQLSTGILEKGPRINLSNKDDIVSREMDELKVAMDKLNVQSARQRFNLKAKVEEMQDTVAECLETQTSLEQVEQAIDIITGRIPAEKFIRHLEEWLKRADLMMEKLRLRTLTMRSMNTRAQQLLEEKEELGQNLTYIDFEKMQIDNRQLVEKTSQKNKHVLQLKKMAGQCNLLVTVQKKKMQEQMTEFAELQQELTDLENSSKDFDAEADTVEAEAAHAEDKFTALKDYITNYTAPEVLDYIKQIVEVNELQQAVKVWSRRKKIQQTALAACKKVLRNLKQGNAMADENVNSSQQ
;
A
#
# COMPACT_ATOMS: atom_id res chain seq x y z
N LEU A 1 -35.97 19.65 61.46
CA LEU A 1 -35.94 18.66 60.37
C LEU A 1 -37.29 18.69 59.68
N SER A 2 -37.30 18.80 58.36
CA SER A 2 -38.51 18.54 57.56
C SER A 2 -38.87 17.05 57.66
N ASN A 3 -40.15 16.71 57.53
CA ASN A 3 -40.63 15.33 57.59
C ASN A 3 -39.93 14.44 56.52
N GLU A 4 -39.59 15.03 55.38
CA GLU A 4 -38.83 14.38 54.30
C GLU A 4 -37.37 14.07 54.68
N GLU A 5 -36.72 14.93 55.46
CA GLU A 5 -35.36 14.68 55.96
C GLU A 5 -35.35 13.55 56.99
N LEU A 6 -36.41 13.46 57.79
CA LEU A 6 -36.58 12.40 58.77
C LEU A 6 -36.76 11.04 58.07
N GLN A 7 -37.56 10.99 57.01
CA GLN A 7 -37.79 9.77 56.23
C GLN A 7 -36.51 9.28 55.55
N ARG A 8 -35.73 10.18 54.92
CA ARG A 8 -34.42 9.83 54.35
C ARG A 8 -33.44 9.28 55.39
N ASN A 9 -33.44 9.86 56.59
CA ASN A 9 -32.60 9.37 57.68
C ASN A 9 -33.03 7.99 58.17
N VAL A 10 -34.33 7.71 58.25
CA VAL A 10 -34.86 6.39 58.60
C VAL A 10 -34.46 5.36 57.55
N ASP A 11 -34.65 5.66 56.26
CA ASP A 11 -34.28 4.76 55.16
C ASP A 11 -32.77 4.47 55.14
N PHE A 12 -31.94 5.50 55.38
CA PHE A 12 -30.49 5.34 55.52
C PHE A 12 -30.13 4.43 56.69
N LEU A 13 -30.77 4.58 57.85
CA LEU A 13 -30.52 3.74 59.03
C LEU A 13 -30.98 2.29 58.81
N ILE A 14 -32.11 2.07 58.14
CA ILE A 14 -32.57 0.73 57.75
C ILE A 14 -31.53 0.06 56.85
N MET A 15 -31.03 0.78 55.85
CA MET A 15 -30.02 0.27 54.94
C MET A 15 -28.70 -0.03 55.65
N ALA A 16 -28.24 0.87 56.53
CA ALA A 16 -27.04 0.67 57.34
C ALA A 16 -27.16 -0.56 58.27
N ASN A 17 -28.32 -0.73 58.92
CA ASN A 17 -28.59 -1.92 59.75
C ASN A 17 -28.58 -3.20 58.92
N ARG A 18 -29.12 -3.17 57.70
CA ARG A 18 -29.07 -4.31 56.79
C ARG A 18 -27.63 -4.67 56.41
N TYR A 19 -26.78 -3.68 56.11
CA TYR A 19 -25.37 -3.93 55.81
C TYR A 19 -24.64 -4.55 57.00
N LEU A 20 -24.85 -4.03 58.21
CA LEU A 20 -24.26 -4.59 59.43
C LEU A 20 -24.76 -6.01 59.71
N ALA A 21 -26.04 -6.30 59.44
CA ALA A 21 -26.59 -7.64 59.59
C ALA A 21 -25.91 -8.64 58.64
N VAL A 22 -25.75 -8.28 57.36
CA VAL A 22 -25.06 -9.11 56.37
C VAL A 22 -23.58 -9.27 56.73
N GLU A 23 -22.92 -8.20 57.16
CA GLU A 23 -21.52 -8.24 57.61
C GLU A 23 -21.36 -9.22 58.79
N ASN A 24 -22.25 -9.14 59.78
CA ASN A 24 -22.25 -10.06 60.92
C ASN A 24 -22.52 -11.50 60.49
N GLU A 25 -23.44 -11.71 59.54
CA GLU A 25 -23.74 -13.05 59.01
C GLU A 25 -22.51 -13.67 58.34
N VAL A 26 -21.82 -12.92 57.48
CA VAL A 26 -20.59 -13.40 56.79
C VAL A 26 -19.50 -13.72 57.81
N ILE A 27 -19.28 -12.84 58.78
CA ILE A 27 -18.28 -13.07 59.84
C ILE A 27 -18.66 -14.28 60.70
N GLN A 28 -19.93 -14.44 61.03
CA GLN A 28 -20.41 -15.57 61.82
C GLN A 28 -20.26 -16.89 61.06
N GLN A 29 -20.59 -16.93 59.76
CA GLN A 29 -20.40 -18.10 58.91
C GLN A 29 -18.91 -18.46 58.82
N TYR A 30 -18.04 -17.47 58.61
CA TYR A 30 -16.59 -17.66 58.58
C TYR A 30 -16.04 -18.23 59.90
N LEU A 31 -16.42 -17.63 61.03
CA LEU A 31 -16.01 -18.09 62.36
C LEU A 31 -16.55 -19.48 62.70
N SER A 32 -17.78 -19.81 62.29
CA SER A 32 -18.39 -21.12 62.55
C SER A 32 -17.61 -22.27 61.90
N LYS A 33 -16.95 -22.01 60.77
CA LYS A 33 -16.13 -22.97 60.04
C LYS A 33 -14.72 -23.09 60.61
N LEU A 34 -14.16 -21.99 61.12
CA LEU A 34 -12.79 -21.96 61.66
C LEU A 34 -12.71 -22.47 63.09
N ASP A 35 -13.51 -21.90 63.98
CA ASP A 35 -13.59 -22.30 65.38
C ASP A 35 -14.98 -22.00 65.95
N PRO A 36 -15.88 -23.01 65.99
CA PRO A 36 -17.23 -22.84 66.50
C PRO A 36 -17.27 -22.50 67.99
N GLN A 37 -16.17 -22.67 68.75
CA GLN A 37 -16.12 -22.30 70.15
C GLN A 37 -16.08 -20.78 70.35
N LEU A 38 -15.59 -20.02 69.37
CA LEU A 38 -15.57 -18.55 69.39
C LEU A 38 -16.96 -17.92 69.29
N LEU A 39 -17.96 -18.68 68.83
CA LEU A 39 -19.35 -18.22 68.72
C LEU A 39 -20.17 -18.45 70.00
N ILE A 40 -19.63 -19.22 70.96
CA ILE A 40 -20.33 -19.58 72.20
C ILE A 40 -20.41 -18.34 73.11
N GLY A 41 -21.65 -17.93 73.46
CA GLY A 41 -21.91 -16.79 74.34
C GLY A 41 -22.18 -15.46 73.64
N ILE A 42 -21.97 -15.36 72.31
CA ILE A 42 -22.30 -14.16 71.53
C ILE A 42 -23.80 -13.82 71.63
N ASP A 43 -24.68 -14.82 71.54
CA ASP A 43 -26.14 -14.59 71.64
C ASP A 43 -26.58 -14.05 73.00
N GLN A 44 -25.92 -14.49 74.08
CA GLN A 44 -26.19 -14.00 75.44
C GLN A 44 -25.71 -12.55 75.60
N GLN A 45 -24.54 -12.22 75.03
CA GLN A 45 -23.99 -10.85 75.06
C GLN A 45 -24.79 -9.87 74.19
N THR A 46 -25.19 -10.27 72.96
CA THR A 46 -26.04 -9.45 72.09
C THR A 46 -27.41 -9.20 72.72
N SER A 47 -27.99 -10.21 73.38
CA SER A 47 -29.27 -10.08 74.10
C SER A 47 -29.17 -9.12 75.28
N GLN A 48 -28.10 -9.21 76.09
CA GLN A 48 -27.86 -8.26 77.19
C GLN A 48 -27.63 -6.82 76.68
N MET A 49 -26.91 -6.65 75.57
CA MET A 49 -26.66 -5.34 74.97
C MET A 49 -27.94 -4.69 74.41
N THR A 50 -28.83 -5.49 73.84
CA THR A 50 -30.15 -5.04 73.35
C THR A 50 -31.05 -4.57 74.51
N LEU A 51 -31.00 -5.24 75.66
CA LEU A 51 -31.73 -4.81 76.85
C LEU A 51 -31.17 -3.51 77.45
N LEU A 52 -29.84 -3.33 77.44
CA LEU A 52 -29.18 -2.11 77.95
C LEU A 52 -29.43 -0.87 77.07
N SER A 53 -29.56 -1.03 75.75
CA SER A 53 -29.84 0.09 74.84
C SER A 53 -31.29 0.59 74.97
N ILE A 54 -32.25 -0.31 75.22
CA ILE A 54 -33.64 0.02 75.50
C ILE A 54 -33.78 0.82 76.81
N GLN A 55 -32.98 0.49 77.83
CA GLN A 55 -32.97 1.24 79.10
C GLN A 55 -32.40 2.67 78.99
N ARG A 56 -31.42 2.93 78.11
CA ARG A 56 -30.85 4.27 77.91
C ARG A 56 -31.72 5.21 77.07
N GLY A 57 -32.71 4.71 76.35
CA GLY A 57 -33.67 5.52 75.59
C GLY A 57 -34.69 6.27 76.45
N MET A 58 -34.69 6.05 77.78
CA MET A 58 -35.73 6.52 78.71
C MET A 58 -35.21 7.46 79.82
N SER A 59 -34.22 8.33 79.58
CA SER A 59 -33.83 9.36 80.56
C SER A 59 -33.61 10.75 79.93
N PRO A 60 -34.29 11.81 80.42
CA PRO A 60 -34.14 13.18 79.92
C PRO A 60 -33.15 13.97 80.78
N THR A 61 -32.13 14.59 80.18
CA THR A 61 -31.35 15.64 80.85
C THR A 61 -31.19 16.85 79.94
N SER A 62 -31.91 17.90 80.31
CA SER A 62 -31.88 19.25 79.75
C SER A 62 -30.71 20.03 80.34
N ARG A 63 -29.86 20.63 79.48
CA ARG A 63 -29.19 21.91 79.79
C ARG A 63 -29.11 22.77 78.51
N ARG A 64 -29.41 24.05 78.72
CA ARG A 64 -29.76 25.12 77.77
C ARG A 64 -28.57 26.08 77.58
N GLY A 65 -28.40 26.60 76.36
CA GLY A 65 -27.51 27.71 76.00
C GLY A 65 -27.08 27.57 74.52
N THR A 66 -27.86 28.08 73.57
CA THR A 66 -27.70 29.39 72.86
C THR A 66 -26.47 29.49 71.96
N GLU A 67 -26.80 29.71 70.68
CA GLU A 67 -26.10 30.48 69.65
C GLU A 67 -25.29 29.75 68.55
N GLU A 68 -25.77 30.07 67.35
CA GLU A 68 -25.11 30.22 66.05
C GLU A 68 -24.96 29.07 65.06
N VAL A 69 -25.42 29.43 63.86
CA VAL A 69 -25.48 28.70 62.61
C VAL A 69 -24.10 28.77 61.95
N SER A 70 -23.50 27.62 61.64
CA SER A 70 -22.68 27.48 60.43
C SER A 70 -22.28 26.02 60.14
N SER A 71 -22.69 25.58 58.95
CA SER A 71 -21.95 24.71 58.03
C SER A 71 -21.34 23.39 58.54
N ILE A 72 -22.08 22.29 58.40
CA ILE A 72 -21.51 20.93 58.44
C ILE A 72 -21.18 20.48 57.01
N HIS A 73 -20.03 20.93 56.53
CA HIS A 73 -19.23 20.11 55.62
C HIS A 73 -18.01 19.62 56.41
N SER A 74 -17.71 18.33 56.25
CA SER A 74 -16.57 17.59 56.81
C SER A 74 -16.67 17.21 58.30
N MET A 75 -16.93 15.93 58.57
CA MET A 75 -16.36 15.22 59.73
C MET A 75 -16.36 13.70 59.49
N VAL A 76 -15.30 13.21 58.84
CA VAL A 76 -14.83 11.81 58.91
C VAL A 76 -13.75 11.64 60.01
N ARG A 77 -13.45 12.68 60.80
CA ARG A 77 -12.59 12.54 61.97
C ARG A 77 -13.10 13.38 63.12
N ALA A 78 -13.79 12.74 64.05
CA ALA A 78 -13.90 13.21 65.43
C ALA A 78 -13.89 12.01 66.37
N SER A 79 -12.71 11.78 66.94
CA SER A 79 -12.55 11.09 68.22
C SER A 79 -13.48 11.77 69.23
N THR A 80 -14.50 11.05 69.70
CA THR A 80 -15.26 11.46 70.87
C THR A 80 -15.06 10.39 71.93
N GLN A 81 -14.25 10.73 72.93
CA GLN A 81 -14.14 10.01 74.17
C GLN A 81 -15.51 10.01 74.85
N LEU A 82 -16.18 8.86 74.83
CA LEU A 82 -17.27 8.53 75.73
C LEU A 82 -16.89 7.25 76.46
N SER A 83 -16.43 7.47 77.69
CA SER A 83 -16.09 6.46 78.68
C SER A 83 -17.36 5.87 79.29
N THR A 84 -17.80 4.74 78.74
CA THR A 84 -18.58 3.74 79.49
C THR A 84 -17.79 2.45 79.45
N GLY A 85 -17.26 2.07 80.61
CA GLY A 85 -16.46 0.87 80.80
C GLY A 85 -17.27 -0.42 80.58
N ILE A 86 -16.50 -1.51 80.40
CA ILE A 86 -16.93 -2.91 80.23
C ILE A 86 -17.36 -3.26 78.80
N LEU A 87 -16.45 -2.98 77.88
CA LEU A 87 -15.95 -3.92 76.86
C LEU A 87 -14.72 -3.17 76.34
N GLU A 88 -13.52 -3.68 76.64
CA GLU A 88 -12.34 -3.30 75.86
C GLU A 88 -12.79 -3.34 74.40
N LYS A 89 -12.75 -2.20 73.71
CA LYS A 89 -12.88 -2.20 72.25
C LYS A 89 -11.68 -3.01 71.78
N GLY A 90 -11.88 -4.33 71.67
CA GLY A 90 -10.89 -5.25 71.16
C GLY A 90 -10.45 -4.78 69.78
N PRO A 91 -9.32 -5.31 69.28
CA PRO A 91 -8.79 -4.94 67.98
C PRO A 91 -9.91 -4.96 66.94
N ARG A 92 -10.25 -3.78 66.39
CA ARG A 92 -11.25 -3.70 65.33
C ARG A 92 -10.65 -4.40 64.12
N ILE A 93 -11.39 -5.36 63.55
CA ILE A 93 -10.98 -6.04 62.33
C ILE A 93 -10.73 -4.97 61.26
N ASN A 94 -9.51 -4.94 60.73
CA ASN A 94 -9.11 -4.00 59.70
C ASN A 94 -9.98 -4.22 58.44
N LEU A 95 -10.26 -3.16 57.68
CA LEU A 95 -11.00 -3.25 56.42
C LEU A 95 -10.37 -4.28 55.48
N SER A 96 -9.04 -4.33 55.41
CA SER A 96 -8.32 -5.37 54.64
C SER A 96 -8.69 -6.79 55.08
N ASN A 97 -8.70 -7.05 56.39
CA ASN A 97 -9.04 -8.38 56.91
C ASN A 97 -10.52 -8.71 56.67
N LYS A 98 -11.40 -7.70 56.68
CA LYS A 98 -12.82 -7.89 56.33
C LYS A 98 -12.99 -8.22 54.85
N ASP A 99 -12.27 -7.52 53.97
CA ASP A 99 -12.26 -7.80 52.54
C ASP A 99 -11.75 -9.21 52.25
N ASP A 100 -10.72 -9.67 52.96
CA ASP A 100 -10.20 -11.04 52.87
C ASP A 100 -11.24 -12.09 53.32
N ILE A 101 -11.93 -11.86 54.44
CA ILE A 101 -12.99 -12.74 54.96
C ILE A 101 -14.14 -12.83 53.96
N VAL A 102 -14.62 -11.68 53.47
CA VAL A 102 -15.72 -11.61 52.50
C VAL A 102 -15.34 -12.31 51.20
N SER A 103 -14.12 -12.07 50.70
CA SER A 103 -13.65 -12.70 49.46
C SER A 103 -13.60 -14.22 49.60
N ARG A 104 -13.08 -14.73 50.72
CA ARG A 104 -13.00 -16.16 50.98
C ARG A 104 -14.36 -16.83 51.11
N GLU A 105 -15.27 -16.23 51.88
CA GLU A 105 -16.64 -16.74 52.01
C GLU A 105 -17.38 -16.70 50.67
N MET A 106 -17.18 -15.65 49.88
CA MET A 106 -17.77 -15.54 48.54
C MET A 106 -17.27 -16.64 47.61
N ASP A 107 -15.98 -16.95 47.61
CA ASP A 107 -15.41 -18.02 46.79
C ASP A 107 -15.87 -19.41 47.25
N GLU A 108 -15.97 -19.64 48.56
CA GLU A 108 -16.55 -20.87 49.10
C GLU A 108 -18.03 -21.04 48.72
N LEU A 109 -18.83 -19.96 48.81
CA LEU A 109 -20.23 -19.95 48.37
C LEU A 109 -20.37 -20.23 46.87
N LYS A 110 -19.51 -19.65 46.03
CA LYS A 110 -19.47 -19.97 44.58
C LYS A 110 -19.21 -21.46 44.36
N VAL A 111 -18.19 -22.02 45.01
CA VAL A 111 -17.86 -23.45 44.89
C VAL A 111 -19.01 -24.33 45.39
N ALA A 112 -19.66 -23.97 46.49
CA ALA A 112 -20.82 -24.70 47.00
C ALA A 112 -22.01 -24.64 46.02
N MET A 113 -22.27 -23.47 45.43
CA MET A 113 -23.31 -23.27 44.42
C MET A 113 -23.06 -24.09 43.16
N ASP A 114 -21.82 -24.15 42.68
CA ASP A 114 -21.45 -24.98 41.52
C ASP A 114 -21.63 -26.47 41.78
N LYS A 115 -21.21 -26.94 42.97
CA LYS A 115 -21.46 -28.34 43.40
C LYS A 115 -22.95 -28.66 43.44
N LEU A 116 -23.76 -27.76 44.01
CA LEU A 116 -25.22 -27.93 44.08
C LEU A 116 -25.84 -27.95 42.68
N ASN A 117 -25.38 -27.09 41.76
CA ASN A 117 -25.84 -27.07 40.38
C ASN A 117 -25.55 -28.38 39.65
N VAL A 118 -24.33 -28.93 39.79
CA VAL A 118 -23.96 -30.22 39.21
C VAL A 118 -24.79 -31.36 39.80
N GLN A 119 -24.97 -31.38 41.13
CA GLN A 119 -25.79 -32.39 41.79
C GLN A 119 -27.25 -32.31 41.36
N SER A 120 -27.82 -31.11 41.31
CA SER A 120 -29.19 -30.85 40.85
C SER A 120 -29.39 -31.29 39.39
N ALA A 121 -28.44 -30.95 38.51
CA ALA A 121 -28.48 -31.39 37.12
C ALA A 121 -28.45 -32.92 36.99
N ARG A 122 -27.59 -33.60 37.76
CA ARG A 122 -27.50 -35.06 37.79
C ARG A 122 -28.78 -35.70 38.32
N GLN A 123 -29.33 -35.18 39.42
CA GLN A 123 -30.59 -35.66 39.99
C GLN A 123 -31.75 -35.48 39.01
N ARG A 124 -31.86 -34.31 38.37
CA ARG A 124 -32.87 -34.03 37.33
C ARG A 124 -32.76 -35.01 36.17
N PHE A 125 -31.53 -35.30 35.71
CA PHE A 125 -31.30 -36.28 34.66
C PHE A 125 -31.74 -37.70 35.08
N ASN A 126 -31.36 -38.14 36.27
CA ASN A 126 -31.74 -39.47 36.79
C ASN A 126 -33.26 -39.61 36.96
N LEU A 127 -33.92 -38.59 37.51
CA LEU A 127 -35.37 -38.60 37.66
C LEU A 127 -36.06 -38.62 36.30
N LYS A 128 -35.57 -37.87 35.32
CA LYS A 128 -36.09 -37.92 33.95
C LYS A 128 -35.94 -39.30 33.32
N ALA A 129 -34.77 -39.94 33.47
CA ALA A 129 -34.55 -41.29 32.97
C ALA A 129 -35.48 -42.32 33.64
N LYS A 130 -35.70 -42.20 34.96
CA LYS A 130 -36.62 -43.07 35.70
C LYS A 130 -38.07 -42.87 35.29
N VAL A 131 -38.49 -41.64 35.02
CA VAL A 131 -39.84 -41.35 34.49
C VAL A 131 -40.02 -41.97 33.11
N GLU A 132 -39.03 -41.86 32.23
CA GLU A 132 -39.07 -42.47 30.89
C GLU A 132 -39.16 -44.00 30.97
N GLU A 133 -38.35 -44.64 31.83
CA GLU A 133 -38.41 -46.09 32.09
C GLU A 133 -39.78 -46.51 32.65
N MET A 134 -40.34 -45.74 33.58
CA MET A 134 -41.67 -46.02 34.12
C MET A 134 -42.77 -45.87 33.04
N GLN A 135 -42.63 -44.91 32.12
CA GLN A 135 -43.57 -44.74 31.02
C GLN A 135 -43.52 -45.93 30.05
N ASP A 136 -42.31 -46.38 29.69
CA ASP A 136 -42.11 -47.55 28.83
C ASP A 136 -42.66 -48.83 29.49
N THR A 137 -42.39 -49.04 30.78
CA THR A 137 -42.88 -50.22 31.51
C THR A 137 -44.40 -50.21 31.67
N VAL A 138 -45.02 -49.06 31.92
CA VAL A 138 -46.49 -48.94 31.96
C VAL A 138 -47.11 -49.25 30.60
N ALA A 139 -46.52 -48.75 29.51
CA ALA A 139 -46.99 -49.04 28.16
C ALA A 139 -46.92 -50.56 27.87
N GLU A 140 -45.81 -51.22 28.22
CA GLU A 140 -45.65 -52.67 28.06
C GLU A 140 -46.65 -53.46 28.93
N CYS A 141 -46.89 -53.05 30.18
CA CYS A 141 -47.88 -53.67 31.05
C CYS A 141 -49.31 -53.57 30.48
N LEU A 142 -49.69 -52.41 29.92
CA LEU A 142 -51.02 -52.23 29.32
C LEU A 142 -51.17 -53.07 28.05
N GLU A 143 -50.15 -53.12 27.19
CA GLU A 143 -50.18 -53.97 25.99
C GLU A 143 -50.21 -55.48 26.33
N THR A 144 -49.47 -55.90 27.36
CA THR A 144 -49.49 -57.30 27.81
C THR A 144 -50.82 -57.65 28.46
N GLN A 145 -51.40 -56.76 29.28
CA GLN A 145 -52.73 -56.94 29.87
C GLN A 145 -53.80 -57.11 28.78
N THR A 146 -53.86 -56.19 27.81
CA THR A 146 -54.84 -56.27 26.71
C THR A 146 -54.66 -57.53 25.87
N SER A 147 -53.41 -57.96 25.64
CA SER A 147 -53.12 -59.20 24.92
C SER A 147 -53.54 -60.45 25.71
N LEU A 148 -53.39 -60.45 27.04
CA LEU A 148 -53.84 -61.53 27.92
C LEU A 148 -55.38 -61.58 28.02
N GLU A 149 -56.04 -60.43 28.13
CA GLU A 149 -57.51 -60.34 28.11
C GLU A 149 -58.10 -60.95 26.83
N GLN A 150 -57.43 -60.79 25.68
CA GLN A 150 -57.84 -61.45 24.43
C GLN A 150 -57.73 -62.99 24.48
N VAL A 151 -56.76 -63.52 25.25
CA VAL A 151 -56.61 -64.97 25.45
C VAL A 151 -57.66 -65.48 26.43
N GLU A 152 -57.98 -64.71 27.48
CA GLU A 152 -59.06 -65.02 28.42
C GLU A 152 -60.44 -65.00 27.73
N GLN A 153 -60.68 -64.05 26.82
CA GLN A 153 -61.90 -64.03 26.01
C GLN A 153 -62.01 -65.21 25.03
N ALA A 154 -60.90 -65.91 24.75
CA ALA A 154 -60.86 -67.08 23.88
C ALA A 154 -61.13 -68.41 24.62
N ILE A 155 -61.56 -68.37 25.89
CA ILE A 155 -61.97 -69.57 26.64
C ILE A 155 -63.15 -70.25 25.93
N ASP A 156 -63.03 -71.55 25.72
CA ASP A 156 -64.09 -72.35 25.13
C ASP A 156 -65.27 -72.46 26.11
N ILE A 157 -66.45 -71.98 25.69
CA ILE A 157 -67.69 -71.93 26.48
C ILE A 157 -68.16 -73.30 26.97
N ILE A 158 -67.77 -74.39 26.31
CA ILE A 158 -68.20 -75.75 26.67
C ILE A 158 -67.21 -76.40 27.64
N THR A 159 -65.90 -76.25 27.42
CA THR A 159 -64.87 -76.91 28.23
C THR A 159 -64.31 -76.04 29.34
N GLY A 160 -64.54 -74.72 29.32
CA GLY A 160 -64.00 -73.75 30.27
C GLY A 160 -62.47 -73.65 30.23
N ARG A 161 -61.83 -74.21 29.20
CA ARG A 161 -60.37 -74.24 29.05
C ARG A 161 -59.92 -73.30 27.93
N ILE A 162 -58.73 -72.74 28.10
CA ILE A 162 -58.10 -71.92 27.06
C ILE A 162 -57.55 -72.85 25.97
N PRO A 163 -57.87 -72.63 24.68
CA PRO A 163 -57.29 -73.38 23.57
C PRO A 163 -55.76 -73.21 23.54
N ALA A 164 -55.04 -74.32 23.49
CA ALA A 164 -53.57 -74.32 23.51
C ALA A 164 -52.98 -73.49 22.35
N GLU A 165 -53.59 -73.54 21.16
CA GLU A 165 -53.13 -72.78 19.98
C GLU A 165 -53.17 -71.26 20.20
N LYS A 166 -54.21 -70.75 20.89
CA LYS A 166 -54.34 -69.31 21.20
C LYS A 166 -53.28 -68.86 22.20
N PHE A 167 -53.02 -69.69 23.21
CA PHE A 167 -51.99 -69.43 24.22
C PHE A 167 -50.59 -69.48 23.61
N ILE A 168 -50.29 -70.48 22.77
CA ILE A 168 -49.02 -70.59 22.05
C ILE A 168 -48.80 -69.36 21.16
N ARG A 169 -49.82 -68.94 20.39
CA ARG A 169 -49.73 -67.74 19.55
C ARG A 169 -49.44 -66.49 20.37
N HIS A 170 -50.07 -66.32 21.53
CA HIS A 170 -49.79 -65.21 22.43
C HIS A 170 -48.32 -65.21 22.91
N LEU A 171 -47.79 -66.37 23.30
CA LEU A 171 -46.39 -66.51 23.70
C LEU A 171 -45.44 -66.19 22.55
N GLU A 172 -45.71 -66.65 21.33
CA GLU A 172 -44.90 -66.33 20.15
C GLU A 172 -44.91 -64.83 19.82
N GLU A 173 -46.07 -64.17 19.92
CA GLU A 173 -46.20 -62.73 19.73
C GLU A 173 -45.50 -61.93 20.84
N TRP A 174 -45.55 -62.41 22.07
CA TRP A 174 -44.84 -61.80 23.21
C TRP A 174 -43.32 -61.91 23.04
N LEU A 175 -42.82 -63.07 22.61
CA LEU A 175 -41.39 -63.30 22.37
C LEU A 175 -40.89 -62.42 21.21
N LYS A 176 -41.64 -62.31 20.11
CA LYS A 176 -41.32 -61.38 19.01
C LYS A 176 -41.27 -59.93 19.47
N ARG A 177 -42.18 -59.50 20.35
CA ARG A 177 -42.17 -58.13 20.91
C ARG A 177 -40.95 -57.89 21.78
N ALA A 178 -40.58 -58.86 22.63
CA ALA A 178 -39.38 -58.79 23.44
C ALA A 178 -38.10 -58.67 22.57
N ASP A 179 -38.01 -59.44 21.49
CA ASP A 179 -36.88 -59.35 20.53
C ASP A 179 -36.81 -57.97 19.86
N LEU A 180 -37.94 -57.42 19.42
CA LEU A 180 -38.00 -56.07 18.83
C LEU A 180 -37.57 -54.99 19.82
N MET A 181 -37.99 -55.10 21.08
CA MET A 181 -37.59 -54.17 22.14
C MET A 181 -36.10 -54.28 22.44
N MET A 182 -35.55 -55.49 22.46
CA MET A 182 -34.12 -55.73 22.64
C MET A 182 -33.29 -55.07 21.53
N GLU A 183 -33.71 -55.20 20.27
CA GLU A 183 -33.02 -54.58 19.14
C GLU A 183 -33.14 -53.04 19.19
N LYS A 184 -34.31 -52.50 19.56
CA LYS A 184 -34.51 -51.06 19.78
C LYS A 184 -33.56 -50.53 20.86
N LEU A 185 -33.48 -51.19 22.01
CA LEU A 185 -32.58 -50.81 23.11
C LEU A 185 -31.11 -50.92 22.71
N ARG A 186 -30.74 -51.95 21.93
CA ARG A 186 -29.39 -52.12 21.38
C ARG A 186 -29.01 -50.96 20.46
N LEU A 187 -29.87 -50.59 19.52
CA LEU A 187 -29.65 -49.45 18.62
C LEU A 187 -29.50 -48.15 19.40
N ARG A 188 -30.41 -47.88 20.35
CA ARG A 188 -30.34 -46.70 21.21
C ARG A 188 -29.02 -46.65 22.00
N THR A 189 -28.58 -47.80 22.53
CA THR A 189 -27.31 -47.92 23.25
C THR A 189 -26.12 -47.62 22.33
N LEU A 190 -26.13 -48.11 21.08
CA LEU A 190 -25.08 -47.82 20.10
C LEU A 190 -25.01 -46.32 19.77
N THR A 191 -26.17 -45.68 19.54
CA THR A 191 -26.26 -44.23 19.29
C THR A 191 -25.73 -43.43 20.47
N MET A 192 -26.13 -43.76 21.70
CA MET A 192 -25.66 -43.08 22.90
C MET A 192 -24.15 -43.25 23.12
N ARG A 193 -23.59 -44.43 22.83
CA ARG A 193 -22.13 -44.64 22.87
C ARG A 193 -21.42 -43.76 21.84
N SER A 194 -21.91 -43.70 20.60
CA SER A 194 -21.34 -42.83 19.56
C SER A 194 -21.38 -41.35 19.95
N MET A 195 -22.50 -40.88 20.50
CA MET A 195 -22.62 -39.52 21.04
C MET A 195 -21.63 -39.26 22.18
N ASN A 196 -21.47 -40.22 23.10
CA ASN A 196 -20.52 -40.10 24.20
C ASN A 196 -19.07 -40.06 23.70
N THR A 197 -18.68 -40.92 22.76
CA THR A 197 -17.33 -40.88 22.14
C THR A 197 -17.08 -39.54 21.45
N ARG A 198 -18.08 -39.00 20.73
CA ARG A 198 -17.96 -37.67 20.10
C ARG A 198 -17.81 -36.56 21.14
N ALA A 199 -18.58 -36.62 22.23
CA ALA A 199 -18.46 -35.65 23.32
C ALA A 199 -17.09 -35.70 24.00
N GLN A 200 -16.53 -36.91 24.18
CA GLN A 200 -15.19 -37.13 24.71
C GLN A 200 -14.12 -36.57 23.77
N GLN A 201 -14.20 -36.83 22.46
CA GLN A 201 -13.27 -36.26 21.48
C GLN A 201 -13.33 -34.72 21.46
N LEU A 202 -14.53 -34.14 21.51
CA LEU A 202 -14.67 -32.68 21.61
C LEU A 202 -14.08 -32.13 22.90
N LEU A 203 -14.19 -32.85 24.01
CA LEU A 203 -13.57 -32.44 25.27
C LEU A 203 -12.04 -32.49 25.16
N GLU A 204 -11.49 -33.57 24.60
CA GLU A 204 -10.06 -33.74 24.35
C GLU A 204 -9.51 -32.63 23.43
N GLU A 205 -10.16 -32.35 22.31
CA GLU A 205 -9.80 -31.23 21.42
C GLU A 205 -9.83 -29.87 22.14
N LYS A 206 -10.80 -29.67 23.04
CA LYS A 206 -10.89 -28.42 23.83
C LYS A 206 -9.83 -28.35 24.92
N GLU A 207 -9.49 -29.48 25.53
CA GLU A 207 -8.41 -29.57 26.51
C GLU A 207 -7.05 -29.37 25.85
N GLU A 208 -6.78 -29.95 24.68
CA GLU A 208 -5.56 -29.71 23.89
C GLU A 208 -5.44 -28.24 23.47
N LEU A 209 -6.53 -27.64 22.99
CA LEU A 209 -6.55 -26.22 22.61
C LEU A 209 -6.37 -25.30 23.83
N GLY A 210 -6.91 -25.69 24.99
CA GLY A 210 -6.82 -24.96 26.25
C GLY A 210 -5.48 -25.11 26.98
N GLN A 211 -4.84 -26.28 26.90
CA GLN A 211 -3.52 -26.55 27.48
C GLN A 211 -2.39 -25.90 26.66
N ASN A 212 -2.58 -25.69 25.35
CA ASN A 212 -1.58 -25.08 24.48
C ASN A 212 -1.60 -23.55 24.45
N LEU A 213 -2.63 -22.89 25.00
CA LEU A 213 -2.67 -21.43 25.10
C LEU A 213 -2.73 -21.00 26.56
N THR A 214 -1.55 -20.84 27.17
CA THR A 214 -1.44 -20.16 28.44
C THR A 214 -1.49 -18.64 28.24
N TYR A 215 -1.86 -17.91 29.30
CA TYR A 215 -1.79 -16.45 29.32
C TYR A 215 -0.39 -15.93 28.92
N ILE A 216 0.66 -16.67 29.27
CA ILE A 216 2.06 -16.36 28.93
C ILE A 216 2.29 -16.42 27.41
N ASP A 217 1.65 -17.35 26.70
CA ASP A 217 1.76 -17.46 25.25
C ASP A 217 1.11 -16.26 24.54
N PHE A 218 -0.01 -15.78 25.07
CA PHE A 218 -0.64 -14.55 24.57
C PHE A 218 0.24 -13.32 24.82
N GLU A 219 0.85 -13.20 26.00
CA GLU A 219 1.79 -12.11 26.28
C GLU A 219 3.02 -12.18 25.38
N LYS A 220 3.57 -13.37 25.17
CA LYS A 220 4.69 -13.59 24.25
C LYS A 220 4.32 -13.17 22.83
N MET A 221 3.16 -13.59 22.33
CA MET A 221 2.67 -13.19 21.00
C MET A 221 2.50 -11.66 20.90
N GLN A 222 2.02 -11.00 21.95
CA GLN A 222 1.92 -9.54 21.97
C GLN A 222 3.30 -8.85 21.96
N ILE A 223 4.27 -9.41 22.68
CA ILE A 223 5.66 -8.91 22.68
C ILE A 223 6.26 -9.07 21.28
N ASP A 224 6.17 -10.28 20.70
CA ASP A 224 6.71 -10.58 19.37
C ASP A 224 6.07 -9.69 18.29
N ASN A 225 4.75 -9.50 18.35
CA ASN A 225 4.04 -8.60 17.42
C ASN A 225 4.53 -7.15 17.57
N ARG A 226 4.66 -6.63 18.81
CA ARG A 226 5.21 -5.29 19.04
C ARG A 226 6.62 -5.15 18.47
N GLN A 227 7.49 -6.14 18.68
CA GLN A 227 8.85 -6.13 18.13
C GLN A 227 8.86 -6.17 16.59
N LEU A 228 7.99 -6.98 15.98
CA LEU A 228 7.87 -7.06 14.52
C LEU A 228 7.33 -5.76 13.91
N VAL A 229 6.35 -5.12 14.55
CA VAL A 229 5.82 -3.82 14.13
C VAL A 229 6.91 -2.75 14.20
N GLU A 230 7.69 -2.72 15.28
CA GLU A 230 8.79 -1.77 15.42
C GLU A 230 9.86 -2.00 14.35
N LYS A 231 10.29 -3.25 14.14
CA LYS A 231 11.27 -3.61 13.11
C LYS A 231 10.77 -3.26 11.71
N THR A 232 9.48 -3.45 11.45
CA THR A 232 8.84 -3.07 10.19
C THR A 232 8.85 -1.55 10.01
N SER A 233 8.52 -0.79 11.05
CA SER A 233 8.59 0.67 11.05
C SER A 233 10.01 1.19 10.78
N GLN A 234 11.02 0.60 11.42
CA GLN A 234 12.43 0.93 11.19
C GLN A 234 12.83 0.65 9.73
N LYS A 235 12.51 -0.54 9.19
CA LYS A 235 12.79 -0.86 7.79
C LYS A 235 12.05 0.07 6.82
N ASN A 236 10.82 0.46 7.11
CA ASN A 236 10.08 1.42 6.30
C ASN A 236 10.76 2.79 6.27
N LYS A 237 11.28 3.26 7.42
CA LYS A 237 12.08 4.50 7.47
C LYS A 237 13.33 4.40 6.60
N HIS A 238 14.05 3.29 6.65
CA HIS A 238 15.23 3.07 5.79
C HIS A 238 14.87 3.05 4.30
N VAL A 239 13.80 2.36 3.92
CA VAL A 239 13.32 2.33 2.52
C VAL A 239 12.94 3.74 2.06
N LEU A 240 12.27 4.53 2.90
CA LEU A 240 11.90 5.90 2.57
C LEU A 240 13.14 6.78 2.34
N GLN A 241 14.17 6.65 3.20
CA GLN A 241 15.44 7.36 3.04
C GLN A 241 16.14 6.97 1.74
N LEU A 242 16.24 5.67 1.45
CA LEU A 242 16.83 5.18 0.20
C LEU A 242 16.06 5.67 -1.02
N LYS A 243 14.72 5.68 -0.97
CA LYS A 243 13.88 6.21 -2.06
C LYS A 243 14.13 7.71 -2.29
N LYS A 244 14.31 8.48 -1.22
CA LYS A 244 14.67 9.91 -1.32
C LYS A 244 16.04 10.08 -1.97
N MET A 245 17.05 9.32 -1.55
CA MET A 245 18.40 9.36 -2.13
C MET A 245 18.39 8.94 -3.60
N ALA A 246 17.69 7.86 -3.94
CA ALA A 246 17.54 7.41 -5.33
C ALA A 246 16.86 8.48 -6.20
N GLY A 247 15.82 9.15 -5.68
CA GLY A 247 15.18 10.27 -6.36
C GLY A 247 16.13 11.45 -6.60
N GLN A 248 16.93 11.82 -5.59
CA GLN A 248 17.94 12.88 -5.72
C GLN A 248 19.04 12.53 -6.73
N CYS A 249 19.53 11.28 -6.69
CA CYS A 249 20.54 10.79 -7.64
C CYS A 249 19.99 10.81 -9.08
N ASN A 250 18.77 10.33 -9.29
CA ASN A 250 18.12 10.35 -10.60
C ASN A 250 17.94 11.79 -11.14
N LEU A 251 17.58 12.74 -10.27
CA LEU A 251 17.50 14.14 -10.65
C LEU A 251 18.87 14.68 -11.06
N LEU A 252 19.91 14.40 -10.28
CA LEU A 252 21.28 14.81 -10.60
C LEU A 252 21.76 14.22 -11.93
N VAL A 253 21.54 12.93 -12.16
CA VAL A 253 21.87 12.24 -13.42
C VAL A 253 21.13 12.90 -14.59
N THR A 254 19.85 13.24 -14.42
CA THR A 254 19.05 13.90 -15.46
C THR A 254 19.62 15.28 -15.80
N VAL A 255 20.00 16.07 -14.79
CA VAL A 255 20.63 17.38 -14.98
C VAL A 255 21.97 17.24 -15.71
N GLN A 256 22.83 16.31 -15.27
CA GLN A 256 24.13 16.09 -15.91
C GLN A 256 23.99 15.58 -17.35
N LYS A 257 23.02 14.70 -17.62
CA LYS A 257 22.71 14.24 -18.97
C LYS A 257 22.30 15.41 -19.86
N LYS A 258 21.46 16.32 -19.36
CA LYS A 258 21.05 17.51 -20.11
C LYS A 258 22.25 18.42 -20.43
N LYS A 259 23.09 18.71 -19.44
CA LYS A 259 24.31 19.51 -19.63
C LYS A 259 25.27 18.88 -20.64
N MET A 260 25.47 17.56 -20.55
CA MET A 260 26.28 16.83 -21.52
C MET A 260 25.70 16.91 -22.93
N GLN A 261 24.38 16.83 -23.07
CA GLN A 261 23.71 16.96 -24.36
C GLN A 261 23.87 18.36 -24.95
N GLU A 262 23.75 19.41 -24.13
CA GLU A 262 24.02 20.81 -24.52
C GLU A 262 25.47 20.99 -25.00
N GLN A 263 26.45 20.46 -24.25
CA GLN A 263 27.86 20.50 -24.67
C GLN A 263 28.13 19.69 -25.94
N MET A 264 27.43 18.57 -26.14
CA MET A 264 27.56 17.77 -27.36
C MET A 264 27.01 18.50 -28.58
N THR A 265 25.91 19.26 -28.42
CA THR A 265 25.38 20.11 -29.51
C THR A 265 26.33 21.25 -29.83
N GLU A 266 26.87 21.95 -28.82
CA GLU A 266 27.88 23.01 -29.03
C GLU A 266 29.13 22.46 -29.72
N PHE A 267 29.60 21.26 -29.31
CA PHE A 267 30.73 20.62 -29.96
C PHE A 267 30.44 20.25 -31.43
N ALA A 268 29.24 19.76 -31.73
CA ALA A 268 28.85 19.47 -33.11
C ALA A 268 28.78 20.73 -33.97
N GLU A 269 28.27 21.84 -33.43
CA GLU A 269 28.27 23.15 -34.08
C GLU A 269 29.71 23.64 -34.34
N LEU A 270 30.59 23.59 -33.34
CA LEU A 270 32.01 23.95 -33.50
C LEU A 270 32.74 23.05 -34.50
N GLN A 271 32.42 21.74 -34.55
CA GLN A 271 32.98 20.85 -35.56
C GLN A 271 32.52 21.26 -36.96
N GLN A 272 31.26 21.64 -37.13
CA GLN A 272 30.75 22.13 -38.40
C GLN A 272 31.47 23.43 -38.80
N GLU A 273 31.58 24.40 -37.89
CA GLU A 273 32.33 25.65 -38.12
C GLU A 273 33.80 25.38 -38.49
N LEU A 274 34.45 24.41 -37.82
CA LEU A 274 35.81 24.00 -38.15
C LEU A 274 35.89 23.45 -39.57
N THR A 275 34.96 22.57 -39.97
CA THR A 275 34.94 22.04 -41.34
C THR A 275 34.67 23.10 -42.39
N ASP A 276 33.82 24.09 -42.08
CA ASP A 276 33.53 25.21 -42.97
C ASP A 276 34.75 26.13 -43.12
N LEU A 277 35.48 26.38 -42.02
CA LEU A 277 36.72 27.15 -42.04
C LEU A 277 37.85 26.40 -42.76
N GLU A 278 37.98 25.09 -42.56
CA GLU A 278 38.95 24.25 -43.29
C GLU A 278 38.69 24.25 -44.80
N ASN A 279 37.41 24.22 -45.22
CA ASN A 279 37.05 24.33 -46.63
C ASN A 279 37.36 25.73 -47.18
N SER A 280 37.01 26.78 -46.43
CA SER A 280 37.33 28.17 -46.81
C SER A 280 38.84 28.39 -46.93
N SER A 281 39.65 27.80 -46.03
CA SER A 281 41.11 27.87 -46.11
C SER A 281 41.63 27.19 -47.38
N LYS A 282 41.10 26.02 -47.74
CA LYS A 282 41.49 25.34 -48.99
C LYS A 282 41.12 26.16 -50.22
N ASP A 283 39.96 26.81 -50.21
CA ASP A 283 39.53 27.69 -51.30
C ASP A 283 40.46 28.91 -51.41
N PHE A 284 40.87 29.52 -50.29
CA PHE A 284 41.84 30.61 -50.28
C PHE A 284 43.25 30.18 -50.71
N ASP A 285 43.71 28.99 -50.31
CA ASP A 285 45.00 28.45 -50.76
C ASP A 285 44.97 28.23 -52.29
N ALA A 286 43.88 27.69 -52.83
CA ALA A 286 43.70 27.53 -54.27
C ALA A 286 43.64 28.89 -55.01
N GLU A 287 42.96 29.90 -54.44
CA GLU A 287 42.96 31.25 -54.99
C GLU A 287 44.38 31.86 -54.95
N ALA A 288 45.10 31.71 -53.84
CA ALA A 288 46.48 32.19 -53.70
C ALA A 288 47.41 31.56 -54.75
N ASP A 289 47.32 30.24 -54.97
CA ASP A 289 48.08 29.53 -56.01
C ASP A 289 47.77 30.11 -57.41
N THR A 290 46.50 30.40 -57.71
CA THR A 290 46.12 31.00 -59.01
C THR A 290 46.67 32.42 -59.17
N VAL A 291 46.60 33.23 -58.11
CA VAL A 291 47.13 34.60 -58.11
C VAL A 291 48.65 34.61 -58.23
N GLU A 292 49.36 33.68 -57.58
CA GLU A 292 50.81 33.53 -57.70
C GLU A 292 51.21 33.13 -59.12
N ALA A 293 50.47 32.20 -59.75
CA ALA A 293 50.69 31.84 -61.15
C ALA A 293 50.44 33.02 -62.11
N GLU A 294 49.39 33.81 -61.87
CA GLU A 294 49.11 35.03 -62.64
C GLU A 294 50.18 36.11 -62.43
N ALA A 295 50.66 36.30 -61.19
CA ALA A 295 51.72 37.23 -60.85
C ALA A 295 53.05 36.83 -61.51
N ALA A 296 53.43 35.55 -61.44
CA ALA A 296 54.62 35.03 -62.11
C ALA A 296 54.54 35.26 -63.63
N HIS A 297 53.40 34.99 -64.25
CA HIS A 297 53.19 35.27 -65.67
C HIS A 297 53.22 36.77 -66.00
N ALA A 298 52.76 37.64 -65.09
CA ALA A 298 52.87 39.09 -65.23
C ALA A 298 54.33 39.56 -65.08
N GLU A 299 55.11 38.98 -64.16
CA GLU A 299 56.55 39.22 -64.00
C GLU A 299 57.34 38.75 -65.22
N ASP A 300 57.04 37.59 -65.79
CA ASP A 300 57.63 37.10 -67.04
C ASP A 300 57.36 38.07 -68.20
N LYS A 301 56.14 38.60 -68.30
CA LYS A 301 55.82 39.64 -69.29
C LYS A 301 56.57 40.94 -69.03
N PHE A 302 56.68 41.36 -67.77
CA PHE A 302 57.38 42.58 -67.39
C PHE A 302 58.88 42.47 -67.64
N THR A 303 59.50 41.34 -67.31
CA THR A 303 60.90 41.06 -67.59
C THR A 303 61.16 40.99 -69.09
N ALA A 304 60.30 40.31 -69.87
CA ALA A 304 60.38 40.33 -71.33
C ALA A 304 60.29 41.75 -71.90
N LEU A 305 59.41 42.60 -71.36
CA LEU A 305 59.30 44.00 -71.76
C LEU A 305 60.52 44.82 -71.34
N LYS A 306 61.07 44.59 -70.14
CA LYS A 306 62.27 45.23 -69.64
C LYS A 306 63.48 44.86 -70.49
N ASP A 307 63.63 43.59 -70.84
CA ASP A 307 64.64 43.09 -71.78
C ASP A 307 64.46 43.71 -73.17
N TYR A 308 63.21 43.89 -73.61
CA TYR A 308 62.94 44.64 -74.83
C TYR A 308 63.45 46.08 -74.70
N ILE A 309 63.19 46.78 -73.59
CA ILE A 309 63.64 48.17 -73.36
C ILE A 309 65.16 48.29 -73.21
N THR A 310 65.83 47.36 -72.50
CA THR A 310 67.28 47.40 -72.28
C THR A 310 68.06 47.02 -73.53
N ASN A 311 67.57 46.04 -74.31
CA ASN A 311 68.15 45.68 -75.60
C ASN A 311 67.68 46.61 -76.73
N TYR A 312 66.65 47.43 -76.50
CA TYR A 312 66.25 48.51 -77.39
C TYR A 312 67.28 49.65 -77.31
N THR A 313 68.39 49.44 -77.99
CA THR A 313 69.29 50.52 -78.36
C THR A 313 68.62 51.25 -79.52
N ALA A 314 68.14 52.48 -79.25
CA ALA A 314 67.65 53.36 -80.30
C ALA A 314 68.68 53.40 -81.44
N PRO A 315 68.32 53.06 -82.69
CA PRO A 315 69.27 53.04 -83.79
C PRO A 315 70.02 54.36 -83.84
N GLU A 316 71.36 54.30 -83.91
CA GLU A 316 72.19 55.49 -84.05
C GLU A 316 71.65 56.31 -85.24
N VAL A 317 71.50 57.64 -85.08
CA VAL A 317 70.84 58.50 -86.09
C VAL A 317 71.42 58.27 -87.49
N LEU A 318 72.71 57.92 -87.58
CA LEU A 318 73.38 57.54 -88.82
C LEU A 318 72.84 56.25 -89.46
N ASP A 319 72.52 55.21 -88.70
CA ASP A 319 71.94 53.97 -89.24
C ASP A 319 70.46 54.15 -89.63
N TYR A 320 69.71 54.99 -88.90
CA TYR A 320 68.38 55.43 -89.34
C TYR A 320 68.44 56.24 -90.64
N ILE A 321 69.43 57.15 -90.77
CA ILE A 321 69.68 57.89 -92.02
C ILE A 321 70.12 56.92 -93.13
N LYS A 322 70.96 55.92 -92.87
CA LYS A 322 71.32 54.90 -93.88
C LYS A 322 70.11 54.10 -94.32
N GLN A 323 69.25 53.65 -93.41
CA GLN A 323 68.00 52.97 -93.77
C GLN A 323 67.05 53.89 -94.53
N ILE A 324 66.98 55.18 -94.18
CA ILE A 324 66.22 56.16 -94.98
C ILE A 324 66.82 56.33 -96.36
N VAL A 325 68.14 56.43 -96.50
CA VAL A 325 68.84 56.54 -97.79
C VAL A 325 68.59 55.28 -98.60
N GLU A 326 68.71 54.10 -98.01
CA GLU A 326 68.45 52.81 -98.66
C GLU A 326 66.98 52.70 -99.10
N VAL A 327 66.03 53.10 -98.26
CA VAL A 327 64.61 53.20 -98.63
C VAL A 327 64.42 54.23 -99.75
N ASN A 328 65.14 55.35 -99.76
CA ASN A 328 65.04 56.37 -100.80
C ASN A 328 65.65 55.89 -102.12
N GLU A 329 66.80 55.20 -102.09
CA GLU A 329 67.46 54.57 -103.23
C GLU A 329 66.56 53.48 -103.81
N LEU A 330 65.98 52.62 -102.97
CA LEU A 330 64.99 51.62 -103.39
C LEU A 330 63.74 52.30 -103.96
N GLN A 331 63.23 53.38 -103.37
CA GLN A 331 62.12 54.16 -103.92
C GLN A 331 62.46 54.83 -105.25
N GLN A 332 63.69 55.35 -105.42
CA GLN A 332 64.17 55.89 -106.69
C GLN A 332 64.31 54.79 -107.73
N ALA A 333 64.87 53.63 -107.37
CA ALA A 333 64.94 52.47 -108.23
C ALA A 333 63.53 52.04 -108.67
N VAL A 334 62.57 51.94 -107.74
CA VAL A 334 61.15 51.64 -108.06
C VAL A 334 60.55 52.71 -108.98
N LYS A 335 60.85 54.00 -108.79
CA LYS A 335 60.42 55.07 -109.71
C LYS A 335 61.06 54.94 -111.09
N VAL A 336 62.35 54.64 -111.19
CA VAL A 336 63.05 54.40 -112.47
C VAL A 336 62.46 53.19 -113.18
N TRP A 337 62.26 52.08 -112.47
CA TRP A 337 61.64 50.87 -113.01
C TRP A 337 60.19 51.10 -113.41
N SER A 338 59.40 51.87 -112.65
CA SER A 338 58.03 52.23 -113.05
C SER A 338 58.00 53.13 -114.28
N ARG A 339 58.95 54.06 -114.41
CA ARG A 339 59.09 54.94 -115.59
C ARG A 339 59.54 54.14 -116.81
N ARG A 340 60.49 53.21 -116.67
CA ARG A 340 60.88 52.24 -117.72
C ARG A 340 59.70 51.38 -118.15
N LYS A 341 58.93 50.85 -117.18
CA LYS A 341 57.67 50.11 -117.46
C LYS A 341 56.67 50.98 -118.23
N LYS A 342 56.51 52.26 -117.87
CA LYS A 342 55.60 53.19 -118.57
C LYS A 342 56.08 53.54 -119.98
N ILE A 343 57.38 53.70 -120.20
CA ILE A 343 57.96 53.87 -121.55
C ILE A 343 57.69 52.62 -122.39
N GLN A 344 57.95 51.42 -121.85
CA GLN A 344 57.65 50.16 -122.55
C GLN A 344 56.15 50.01 -122.84
N GLN A 345 55.27 50.38 -121.91
CA GLN A 345 53.82 50.40 -122.12
C GLN A 345 53.40 51.42 -123.19
N THR A 346 54.03 52.59 -123.23
CA THR A 346 53.74 53.62 -124.25
C THR A 346 54.24 53.21 -125.63
N ALA A 347 55.43 52.58 -125.73
CA ALA A 347 55.94 52.00 -126.95
C ALA A 347 55.02 50.87 -127.46
N LEU A 348 54.55 50.00 -126.57
CA LEU A 348 53.59 48.94 -126.89
C LEU A 348 52.23 49.53 -127.32
N ALA A 349 51.77 50.61 -126.67
CA ALA A 349 50.56 51.34 -127.06
C ALA A 349 50.70 52.04 -128.42
N ALA A 350 51.87 52.61 -128.74
CA ALA A 350 52.18 53.20 -130.03
C ALA A 350 52.21 52.14 -131.14
N CYS A 351 52.87 51.00 -130.93
CA CYS A 351 52.80 49.85 -131.84
C CYS A 351 51.35 49.38 -132.04
N LYS A 352 50.56 49.25 -130.96
CA LYS A 352 49.12 48.90 -131.06
C LYS A 352 48.27 49.99 -131.74
N LYS A 353 48.68 51.25 -131.75
CA LYS A 353 47.98 52.37 -132.41
C LYS A 353 48.30 52.43 -133.90
N VAL A 354 49.55 52.19 -134.29
CA VAL A 354 49.94 52.00 -135.70
C VAL A 354 49.20 50.79 -136.29
N LEU A 355 49.14 49.68 -135.55
CA LEU A 355 48.41 48.47 -135.97
C LEU A 355 46.88 48.69 -136.04
N ARG A 356 46.32 49.63 -135.27
CA ARG A 356 44.90 50.03 -135.35
C ARG A 356 44.62 51.00 -136.51
N ASN A 357 45.51 51.95 -136.79
CA ASN A 357 45.33 52.91 -137.89
C ASN A 357 45.48 52.24 -139.26
N LEU A 358 46.36 51.23 -139.40
CA LEU A 358 46.39 50.36 -140.58
C LEU A 358 45.10 49.53 -140.75
N LYS A 359 44.39 49.23 -139.66
CA LYS A 359 43.10 48.53 -139.68
C LYS A 359 41.88 49.44 -139.88
N GLN A 360 41.94 50.74 -139.58
CA GLN A 360 40.81 51.70 -139.69
C GLN A 360 40.86 52.62 -140.93
N GLY A 361 42.01 52.76 -141.61
CA GLY A 361 42.09 53.42 -142.93
C GLY A 361 41.60 52.54 -144.09
N ASN A 362 41.36 51.25 -143.83
CA ASN A 362 40.88 50.26 -144.79
C ASN A 362 39.32 50.20 -144.84
N ALA A 363 38.59 51.23 -144.36
CA ALA A 363 37.15 51.09 -144.12
C ALA A 363 36.21 52.33 -144.22
N MET A 364 36.63 53.60 -144.38
CA MET A 364 35.67 54.74 -144.37
C MET A 364 36.06 55.99 -145.21
N ALA A 365 36.32 55.83 -146.51
CA ALA A 365 36.20 56.90 -147.53
C ALA A 365 35.65 56.36 -148.88
N ASP A 366 34.96 55.22 -148.81
CA ASP A 366 34.23 54.53 -149.90
C ASP A 366 32.72 54.87 -149.86
N GLU A 367 32.31 56.02 -149.30
CA GLU A 367 30.92 56.49 -149.29
C GLU A 367 30.81 58.00 -149.64
N ASN A 368 29.94 58.29 -150.62
CA ASN A 368 29.48 59.55 -151.23
C ASN A 368 30.31 60.12 -152.41
N VAL A 369 29.90 60.07 -153.69
CA VAL A 369 28.58 59.92 -154.34
C VAL A 369 27.51 60.88 -153.80
N ASN A 370 26.95 61.69 -154.71
CA ASN A 370 25.74 62.51 -154.63
C ASN A 370 25.79 63.93 -154.04
N SER A 371 25.31 64.85 -154.91
CA SER A 371 24.68 66.17 -154.73
C SER A 371 25.53 67.43 -154.93
N SER A 372 25.24 68.12 -156.03
CA SER A 372 25.66 69.47 -156.45
C SER A 372 24.86 70.59 -155.75
N GLN A 373 25.40 71.83 -155.74
CA GLN A 373 24.75 73.12 -155.41
C GLN A 373 23.98 73.23 -154.06
N GLN A 374 24.56 73.98 -153.13
CA GLN A 374 24.01 75.27 -152.64
C GLN A 374 25.15 76.16 -152.13
#